data_AF-A0A6N9L4N9-F1
#
_entry.id   AF-A0A6N9L4N9-F1
#
_cell.length_a   1.000
_cell.length_b   1.000
_cell.length_c   1.000
_cell.angle_alpha   90.00
_cell.angle_beta   90.00
_cell.angle_gamma   90.00
#
_symmetry.space_group_name_H-M   'P 1'
#
loop_
_entity.id
_entity.type
_entity.pdbx_description
1 polymer ?
#
loop_
_entity_poly.entity_id
_entity_poly.type
_entity_poly.pdbx_seq_one_letter_code
_entity_poly.pdbx_strand_id
1 'polypeptide(L)' 'MTRTKSDNVQINISIPAGWKTELENPARIYSVEEGESIIFLDLLRRGIQKKYQLGEQDSEEQYHSASY' A
#
# COMPACT_ATOMS: atom_id res chain seq x y z
N MET A 1 7.45 -12.58 22.44
CA MET A 1 6.42 -13.31 21.65
C MET A 1 7.04 -13.77 20.35
N THR A 2 6.86 -15.04 20.00
CA THR A 2 7.18 -15.59 18.69
C THR A 2 6.30 -14.93 17.63
N ARG A 3 6.89 -14.13 16.74
CA ARG A 3 6.23 -13.57 15.57
C ARG A 3 5.74 -14.72 14.70
N THR A 4 4.42 -14.91 14.63
CA THR A 4 3.80 -15.82 13.66
C THR A 4 4.18 -15.33 12.26
N LYS A 5 4.78 -16.20 11.46
CA LYS A 5 5.12 -15.91 10.06
C LYS A 5 3.81 -15.56 9.37
N SER A 6 3.71 -14.36 8.82
CA SER A 6 2.54 -13.98 8.05
C SER A 6 2.55 -14.77 6.74
N ASP A 7 1.48 -15.51 6.46
CA ASP A 7 1.28 -16.26 5.22
C ASP A 7 0.93 -15.30 4.07
N ASN A 8 1.78 -14.29 3.85
CA ASN A 8 1.54 -13.25 2.87
C ASN A 8 1.67 -13.84 1.45
N VAL A 9 0.57 -13.86 0.71
CA VAL A 9 0.51 -14.29 -0.68
C VAL A 9 0.68 -13.08 -1.60
N GLN A 10 1.64 -13.14 -2.52
CA GLN A 10 1.77 -12.14 -3.57
C GLN A 10 0.71 -12.37 -4.65
N ILE A 11 -0.02 -11.31 -5.02
CA ILE A 11 -1.05 -11.34 -6.07
C ILE A 11 -0.67 -10.30 -7.13
N ASN A 12 -0.62 -10.72 -8.38
CA ASN A 12 -0.42 -9.82 -9.52
C ASN A 12 -1.77 -9.37 -10.05
N ILE A 13 -1.95 -8.05 -10.20
CA ILE A 13 -3.16 -7.45 -10.78
C ILE A 13 -2.80 -6.57 -11.97
N SER A 14 -3.68 -6.53 -12.96
CA SER A 14 -3.60 -5.54 -14.04
C SER A 14 -4.49 -4.35 -13.71
N ILE A 15 -3.96 -3.14 -13.87
CA ILE A 15 -4.72 -1.89 -13.67
C ILE A 15 -4.83 -1.12 -14.99
N PRO A 16 -5.94 -0.42 -15.25
CA PRO A 16 -6.04 0.49 -16.39
C PRO A 16 -4.98 1.57 -16.33
N ALA A 17 -4.38 1.93 -17.47
CA ALA A 17 -3.32 2.93 -17.51
C ALA A 17 -3.74 4.31 -16.96
N GLY A 18 -5.00 4.71 -17.17
CA GLY A 18 -5.54 5.99 -16.69
C GLY A 18 -5.62 6.09 -15.16
N TRP A 19 -5.76 4.95 -14.47
CA TRP A 19 -5.88 4.94 -13.00
C TRP A 19 -4.62 5.39 -12.29
N LYS A 20 -3.45 5.19 -12.90
CA LYS A 20 -2.18 5.66 -12.31
C LYS A 20 -2.21 7.18 -12.10
N THR A 21 -2.60 7.91 -13.14
CA THR A 21 -2.69 9.38 -13.09
C THR A 21 -3.79 9.86 -12.15
N GLU A 22 -4.94 9.19 -12.16
CA GLU A 22 -6.07 9.52 -11.27
C GLU A 22 -5.74 9.34 -9.79
N LEU A 23 -4.94 8.31 -9.44
CA LEU A 23 -4.59 7.98 -8.06
C LEU A 23 -3.32 8.66 -7.56
N GLU A 24 -2.47 9.16 -8.44
CA GLU A 24 -1.21 9.81 -8.05
C GLU A 24 -1.46 11.15 -7.32
N ASN A 25 -2.38 11.98 -7.80
CA ASN A 25 -2.72 13.23 -7.15
C ASN A 25 -3.29 13.05 -5.73
N PRO A 26 -4.31 12.20 -5.49
CA PRO A 26 -4.80 11.97 -4.14
C PRO A 26 -3.74 11.34 -3.23
N ALA A 27 -2.87 10.46 -3.73
CA ALA A 27 -1.78 9.91 -2.93
C ALA A 27 -0.82 11.00 -2.41
N ARG A 28 -0.48 11.97 -3.26
CA ARG A 28 0.34 13.12 -2.86
C ARG A 28 -0.34 13.99 -1.80
N ILE A 29 -1.65 14.22 -1.92
CA ILE A 29 -2.42 14.98 -0.91
C ILE A 29 -2.42 14.24 0.42
N TYR A 30 -2.78 12.94 0.42
CA TYR A 30 -2.77 12.11 1.63
C TYR A 30 -1.38 12.05 2.27
N SER A 31 -0.32 11.95 1.47
CA SER A 31 1.06 11.95 1.98
C SER A 31 1.40 13.22 2.76
N VAL A 32 0.90 14.37 2.31
CA VAL A 32 1.08 15.65 3.02
C VAL A 32 0.19 15.73 4.26
N GLU A 33 -1.05 15.25 4.18
CA GLU A 33 -2.01 15.28 5.30
C GLU A 33 -1.59 14.39 6.47
N GLU A 34 -1.13 13.17 6.19
CA GLU A 34 -0.68 12.21 7.21
C GLU A 34 0.78 12.44 7.64
N GLY A 35 1.56 13.21 6.86
CA GLY A 35 3.00 13.38 7.09
C GLY A 35 3.84 12.13 6.79
N GLU A 36 3.24 11.15 6.12
CA GLU A 36 3.85 9.87 5.74
C GLU A 36 4.12 9.79 4.24
N SER A 37 5.07 8.97 3.82
CA SER A 37 5.29 8.71 2.39
C SER A 37 4.22 7.76 1.85
N ILE A 38 3.17 8.30 1.25
CA ILE A 38 2.05 7.54 0.69
C ILE A 38 2.13 7.57 -0.84
N ILE A 39 2.13 6.41 -1.48
CA ILE A 39 2.06 6.27 -2.94
C ILE A 39 0.71 5.70 -3.38
N PHE A 40 0.40 5.82 -4.69
CA PHE A 40 -0.88 5.34 -5.23
C PHE A 40 -1.14 3.84 -4.97
N LEU A 41 -0.09 3.03 -4.83
CA LEU A 41 -0.20 1.61 -4.47
C LEU A 41 -0.77 1.42 -3.07
N ASP A 42 -0.48 2.32 -2.12
CA ASP A 42 -1.01 2.24 -0.76
C ASP A 42 -2.50 2.53 -0.72
N LEU A 43 -2.96 3.49 -1.55
CA LEU A 43 -4.39 3.73 -1.74
C LEU A 43 -5.10 2.51 -2.30
N LEU A 44 -4.49 1.80 -3.27
CA LEU A 44 -5.05 0.55 -3.80
C LEU A 44 -5.13 -0.55 -2.73
N ARG A 45 -4.08 -0.72 -1.92
CA ARG A 45 -4.07 -1.69 -0.81
C ARG A 45 -5.15 -1.38 0.22
N ARG A 46 -5.20 -0.13 0.71
CA ARG A 46 -6.23 0.35 1.65
C ARG A 46 -7.63 0.18 1.07
N GLY A 47 -7.82 0.50 -0.21
CA GLY A 47 -9.08 0.32 -0.92
C GLY A 47 -9.54 -1.13 -0.99
N ILE A 48 -8.63 -2.07 -1.31
CA ILE A 48 -8.90 -3.51 -1.34
C ILE A 48 -9.22 -4.03 0.07
N GLN A 49 -8.40 -3.67 1.06
CA GLN A 49 -8.62 -4.04 2.47
C GLN A 49 -9.99 -3.58 2.95
N LYS A 50 -10.33 -2.30 2.74
CA LYS A 50 -11.62 -1.73 3.15
C LYS A 50 -12.79 -2.36 2.41
N LYS A 51 -12.68 -2.56 1.09
CA LYS A 51 -13.77 -3.13 0.27
C LYS A 51 -14.13 -4.56 0.71
N TYR A 52 -13.13 -5.38 1.02
CA TYR A 52 -13.31 -6.77 1.39
C TYR A 52 -13.22 -7.02 2.90
N GLN A 53 -13.18 -5.96 3.71
CA GLN A 53 -13.07 -6.02 5.17
C GLN A 53 -11.91 -6.92 5.62
N LEU A 54 -10.80 -6.88 4.88
CA LEU A 54 -9.57 -7.57 5.27
C LEU A 54 -9.01 -6.84 6.49
N GLY A 55 -8.54 -7.59 7.48
CA GLY A 55 -7.93 -7.01 8.67
C GLY A 55 -6.77 -6.08 8.32
N GLU A 56 -6.59 -5.02 9.09
CA GLU A 56 -5.45 -4.12 8.97
C GLU A 56 -4.19 -4.91 9.32
N GLN A 57 -3.38 -5.23 8.32
CA GLN A 57 -1.99 -5.58 8.57
C GLN A 57 -1.25 -4.26 8.66
N ASP A 58 -0.82 -3.90 9.88
CA ASP A 58 0.15 -2.83 10.10
C ASP A 58 1.26 -2.98 9.07
N SER A 59 1.40 -1.99 8.21
CA SER A 59 2.49 -1.88 7.26
C SER A 59 3.77 -1.70 8.06
N GLU A 60 4.38 -2.79 8.51
CA GLU A 60 5.76 -2.75 8.97
C GLU A 60 6.60 -2.25 7.79
N GLU A 61 7.02 -0.99 7.88
CA GLU A 61 7.96 -0.33 7.00
C GLU A 61 9.26 -1.14 6.93
N GLN A 62 9.35 -2.09 6.01
CA GLN A 62 10.63 -2.64 5.56
C GLN A 62 11.01 -1.98 4.24
N TYR A 63 11.34 -0.69 4.33
CA TYR A 63 12.25 -0.07 3.36
C TYR A 63 13.66 -0.63 3.59
N HIS A 64 13.91 -1.85 3.11
CA HIS A 64 15.29 -2.27 2.87
C HIS A 64 15.76 -1.58 1.59
N SER A 65 16.34 -0.40 1.75
CA SER A 65 17.18 0.22 0.75
C SER A 65 18.26 -0.79 0.34
N ALA A 66 18.08 -1.42 -0.82
CA ALA A 66 19.16 -2.14 -1.47
C ALA A 66 20.17 -1.10 -1.96
N SER A 67 21.14 -0.79 -1.10
CA SER A 67 22.35 -0.07 -1.49
C SER A 67 23.14 -0.95 -2.46
N TYR A 68 23.33 -0.46 -3.68
CA TYR A 68 24.42 -0.87 -4.58
C TYR A 68 25.46 0.25 -4.63
#